data_AF-A0A350KQ16-F1
#
_entry.id   AF-A0A350KQ16-F1
#
_cell.length_a   1.000
_cell.length_b   1.000
_cell.length_c   1.000
_cell.angle_alpha   90.00
_cell.angle_beta   90.00
_cell.angle_gamma   90.00
#
_symmetry.space_group_name_H-M   'P 1'
#
loop_
_entity.id
_entity.type
_entity.pdbx_description
1 polymer ?
#
loop_
_entity_poly.entity_id
_entity_poly.type
_entity_poly.pdbx_seq_one_letter_code
_entity_poly.pdbx_strand_id
1 'polypeptide(L)'
;MLNEGLGAVVEKYLRRFYDEAAEAAEQANVYDFVIEEVERRLISVTLDVAKGNRLKTAKILGLNRNTLLKKMRRLDLDDKWIEKRAVERKPLLRERKRK
;
A
#
# COMPACT_ATOMS: atom_id res chain seq x y z
N MET A 1 -0.94 -7.86 24.86
CA MET A 1 0.06 -7.02 24.16
C MET A 1 -0.49 -5.61 24.18
N LEU A 2 0.17 -4.66 24.84
CA LEU A 2 -0.32 -3.29 24.86
C LEU A 2 -0.31 -2.78 23.41
N ASN A 3 -1.51 -2.54 22.91
CA ASN A 3 -1.79 -2.00 21.60
C ASN A 3 -1.25 -0.57 21.56
N GLU A 4 0.05 -0.42 21.30
CA GLU A 4 0.59 0.88 20.90
C GLU A 4 -0.23 1.34 19.70
N GLY A 5 -0.89 2.50 19.81
CA GLY A 5 -1.66 3.05 18.70
C GLY A 5 -0.75 3.29 17.49
N LEU A 6 -1.32 3.31 16.27
CA LEU A 6 -0.57 3.56 15.04
C LEU A 6 0.36 4.78 15.15
N GLY A 7 -0.08 5.84 15.84
CA GLY A 7 0.73 7.03 16.09
C GLY A 7 2.04 6.75 16.82
N ALA A 8 2.03 5.91 17.87
CA ALA A 8 3.23 5.57 18.63
C ALA A 8 4.22 4.74 17.79
N VAL A 9 3.69 3.83 16.97
CA VAL A 9 4.50 3.02 16.05
C VAL A 9 5.17 3.91 14.99
N VAL A 10 4.41 4.84 14.41
CA VAL A 10 4.92 5.80 13.42
C VAL A 10 5.97 6.71 14.05
N GLU A 11 5.73 7.27 15.23
CA GLU A 11 6.68 8.13 15.93
C GLU A 11 8.01 7.39 16.19
N LYS A 12 7.94 6.16 16.71
CA LYS A 12 9.13 5.35 16.98
C LYS A 12 9.93 5.03 15.72
N TYR A 13 9.25 4.76 14.59
CA TYR A 13 9.90 4.54 13.30
C TYR A 13 10.59 5.82 12.80
N LEU A 14 9.90 6.95 12.83
CA LEU A 14 10.45 8.23 12.36
C LEU A 14 11.66 8.67 13.18
N ARG A 15 11.62 8.52 14.51
CA ARG A 15 12.79 8.83 15.37
C ARG A 15 14.03 8.07 14.92
N ARG A 16 13.91 6.75 14.73
CA ARG A 16 15.02 5.92 14.21
C ARG A 16 15.49 6.35 12.84
N PHE A 17 14.57 6.64 11.92
CA PHE A 17 14.90 7.12 10.58
C PHE A 17 15.74 8.41 10.64
N TYR A 18 15.37 9.37 11.48
CA TYR A 18 16.13 10.61 11.63
C TYR A 18 17.47 10.42 12.35
N ASP A 19 17.55 9.52 13.33
CA ASP A 19 18.80 9.19 14.03
C ASP A 19 19.83 8.55 13.07
N GLU A 20 19.36 7.75 12.11
CA GLU A 20 20.19 7.06 11.11
C GLU A 20 20.51 7.93 9.88
N ALA A 21 19.64 8.90 9.55
CA ALA A 21 19.71 9.69 8.32
C ALA A 21 20.02 11.18 8.54
N ALA A 22 20.64 11.56 9.66
CA ALA A 22 20.78 12.95 10.11
C ALA A 22 21.27 13.94 9.03
N GLU A 23 22.22 13.57 8.15
CA GLU A 23 22.67 14.45 7.04
C GLU A 23 21.83 14.32 5.75
N ALA A 24 21.21 13.16 5.50
CA ALA A 24 20.41 12.92 4.30
C ALA A 24 18.97 13.46 4.41
N ALA A 25 18.46 13.59 5.64
CA ALA A 25 17.12 14.08 5.91
C ALA A 25 16.94 15.57 5.59
N GLU A 26 18.01 16.38 5.64
CA GLU A 26 17.96 17.81 5.30
C GLU A 26 17.70 18.07 3.80
N GLN A 27 18.06 17.12 2.93
CA GLN A 27 17.87 17.22 1.48
C GLN A 27 16.66 16.42 0.97
N ALA A 28 16.05 15.59 1.83
CA ALA A 28 14.93 14.73 1.47
C ALA A 28 13.59 15.42 1.78
N ASN A 29 12.65 15.39 0.84
CA ASN A 29 11.25 15.72 1.10
C ASN A 29 10.60 14.57 1.91
N VAL A 30 10.91 14.52 3.22
CA VAL A 30 10.51 13.44 4.12
C VAL A 30 8.98 13.33 4.21
N TYR A 31 8.27 14.45 4.14
CA TYR A 31 6.80 14.45 4.15
C TYR A 31 6.23 13.61 3.01
N ASP A 32 6.62 13.90 1.77
CA ASP A 32 6.09 13.17 0.62
C ASP A 32 6.51 11.69 0.66
N PHE A 33 7.75 11.40 1.06
CA PHE A 33 8.23 10.02 1.23
C PHE A 33 7.36 9.23 2.21
N VAL A 34 7.15 9.75 3.42
CA VAL A 34 6.38 9.07 4.47
C VAL A 34 4.91 8.92 4.06
N ILE A 35 4.31 9.98 3.52
CA ILE A 35 2.90 9.95 3.11
C ILE A 35 2.71 8.97 1.95
N GLU A 36 3.59 8.95 0.96
CA GLU A 36 3.55 7.95 -0.12
C GLU A 36 3.71 6.54 0.42
N GLU A 37 4.62 6.34 1.39
CA GLU A 37 4.87 5.05 1.98
C GLU A 37 3.59 4.52 2.64
N VAL A 38 3.04 5.29 3.58
CA VAL A 38 1.82 4.94 4.33
C VAL A 38 0.63 4.75 3.38
N GLU A 39 0.42 5.67 2.45
CA GLU A 39 -0.69 5.62 1.50
C GLU A 39 -0.63 4.36 0.62
N ARG A 40 0.57 3.99 0.15
CA ARG A 40 0.77 2.76 -0.63
C ARG A 40 0.34 1.52 0.15
N ARG A 41 0.73 1.40 1.42
CA ARG A 41 0.39 0.22 2.25
C ARG A 41 -1.11 0.20 2.56
N LEU A 42 -1.68 1.35 2.92
CA LEU A 42 -3.12 1.47 3.20
C LEU A 42 -3.97 1.04 1.99
N ILE A 43 -3.66 1.58 0.80
CA ILE A 43 -4.39 1.24 -0.42
C ILE A 43 -4.19 -0.24 -0.79
N SER A 44 -2.95 -0.75 -0.71
CA SER A 44 -2.63 -2.14 -1.05
C SER A 44 -3.37 -3.16 -0.17
N VAL A 45 -3.34 -2.97 1.16
CA VAL A 45 -4.05 -3.85 2.10
C VAL A 45 -5.55 -3.79 1.87
N THR A 46 -6.09 -2.60 1.62
CA THR A 46 -7.53 -2.44 1.35
C THR A 46 -7.93 -3.12 0.04
N LEU A 47 -7.11 -3.02 -1.01
CA LEU A 47 -7.34 -3.74 -2.27
C LEU A 47 -7.39 -5.25 -2.05
N ASP A 48 -6.49 -5.79 -1.22
CA ASP A 48 -6.47 -7.22 -0.88
C ASP A 48 -7.75 -7.62 -0.14
N VAL A 49 -8.15 -6.87 0.89
CA VAL A 49 -9.42 -7.08 1.63
C VAL A 49 -10.64 -6.98 0.69
N ALA A 50 -10.59 -6.07 -0.28
CA ALA A 50 -11.62 -5.91 -1.31
C ALA A 50 -11.50 -6.91 -2.47
N LYS A 51 -10.54 -7.84 -2.42
CA LYS A 51 -10.24 -8.82 -3.48
C LYS A 51 -10.08 -8.16 -4.86
N GLY A 52 -9.51 -6.96 -4.90
CA GLY A 52 -9.27 -6.17 -6.11
C GLY A 52 -10.42 -5.33 -6.59
N ASN A 53 -11.54 -5.33 -5.87
CA ASN A 53 -12.67 -4.48 -6.24
C ASN A 53 -12.34 -3.03 -5.90
N ARG A 54 -11.95 -2.26 -6.93
CA ARG A 54 -11.56 -0.85 -6.79
C ARG A 54 -12.71 0.03 -6.29
N LEU A 55 -13.95 -0.25 -6.68
CA LEU A 55 -15.12 0.51 -6.20
C LEU A 55 -15.36 0.26 -4.71
N LYS A 56 -15.27 -1.00 -4.27
CA LYS A 56 -15.37 -1.37 -2.85
C LYS A 56 -14.21 -0.80 -2.05
N THR A 57 -13.00 -0.82 -2.60
CA THR A 57 -11.80 -0.22 -1.99
C THR A 57 -11.99 1.26 -1.75
N ALA A 58 -12.46 2.01 -2.76
CA ALA A 58 -12.75 3.44 -2.64
C ALA A 58 -13.79 3.70 -1.54
N LYS A 59 -14.85 2.88 -1.48
CA LYS A 59 -15.87 2.96 -0.43
C LYS A 59 -15.31 2.71 0.96
N ILE A 60 -14.47 1.69 1.15
CA ILE A 60 -13.84 1.37 2.45
C ILE A 60 -12.94 2.52 2.89
N LEU A 61 -12.17 3.09 1.97
CA LEU A 61 -11.27 4.22 2.26
C LEU A 61 -11.99 5.57 2.38
N GLY A 62 -13.28 5.66 2.09
CA GLY A 62 -14.02 6.93 2.05
C GLY A 62 -13.55 7.87 0.93
N LEU A 63 -12.94 7.34 -0.13
CA LEU A 63 -12.40 8.13 -1.24
C LEU A 63 -13.36 8.12 -2.43
N ASN A 64 -13.36 9.23 -3.18
CA ASN A 64 -13.90 9.20 -4.53
C ASN A 64 -13.11 8.19 -5.38
N ARG A 65 -13.80 7.35 -6.16
CA ARG A 65 -13.20 6.34 -7.04
C ARG A 65 -12.16 6.94 -8.01
N ASN A 66 -12.40 8.15 -8.52
CA ASN A 66 -11.44 8.82 -9.41
C ASN A 66 -10.16 9.21 -8.66
N THR A 67 -10.27 9.65 -7.41
CA THR A 67 -9.14 9.95 -6.53
C THR A 67 -8.34 8.70 -6.23
N LEU A 68 -9.01 7.58 -5.90
CA LEU A 68 -8.33 6.30 -5.71
C LEU A 68 -7.54 5.89 -6.95
N LEU A 69 -8.13 5.97 -8.14
CA LEU A 69 -7.44 5.59 -9.38
C LEU A 69 -6.23 6.49 -9.68
N LYS A 70 -6.32 7.80 -9.43
CA LYS A 70 -5.17 8.72 -9.55
C LYS A 70 -4.05 8.31 -8.58
N LYS A 71 -4.39 7.99 -7.33
CA LYS A 71 -3.44 7.55 -6.29
C LYS A 71 -2.81 6.20 -6.64
N MET A 72 -3.59 5.23 -7.11
CA MET A 72 -3.07 3.93 -7.54
C MET A 72 -2.05 4.05 -8.68
N ARG A 73 -2.30 4.91 -9.68
CA ARG A 73 -1.33 5.18 -10.75
C ARG A 73 -0.06 5.87 -10.23
N ARG A 74 -0.21 6.92 -9.42
CA ARG A 74 0.91 7.65 -8.82
C ARG A 74 1.81 6.72 -8.00
N LEU A 75 1.19 5.79 -7.30
CA LEU A 75 1.86 4.82 -6.45
C LEU A 75 2.19 3.52 -7.20
N ASP A 76 2.06 3.44 -8.52
CA ASP A 76 2.44 2.23 -9.28
C ASP A 76 1.81 0.93 -8.69
N LEU A 77 0.52 1.01 -8.36
CA LEU A 77 -0.25 -0.11 -7.77
C LEU A 77 -1.15 -0.80 -8.79
N ASP A 78 -1.38 -0.20 -9.97
CA ASP A 78 -2.24 -0.81 -11.00
C ASP A 78 -1.62 -2.08 -11.58
N ASP A 79 -0.33 -2.06 -11.90
CA ASP A 79 0.37 -3.18 -12.55
C ASP A 79 0.78 -4.26 -11.53
N LYS A 80 1.32 -3.85 -10.38
CA LYS A 80 1.72 -4.78 -9.29
C LYS A 80 0.57 -5.65 -8.80
N TRP A 81 -0.64 -5.10 -8.77
CA TRP A 81 -1.81 -5.84 -8.31
C TRP A 81 -2.31 -6.84 -9.36
N ILE A 82 -2.16 -6.52 -10.65
CA ILE A 82 -2.44 -7.46 -11.76
C ILE A 82 -1.44 -8.62 -11.73
N GLU A 83 -0.15 -8.32 -11.56
CA GLU A 83 0.92 -9.33 -11.48
C GLU A 83 0.72 -10.29 -10.30
N LYS A 84 0.47 -9.74 -9.11
CA LYS A 84 0.20 -10.55 -7.90
C LYS A 84 -0.93 -11.55 -8.13
N ARG A 85 -2.05 -11.13 -8.72
CA ARG A 85 -3.15 -12.05 -9.07
C ARG A 85 -2.79 -13.07 -10.13
N ALA A 86 -2.00 -12.70 -11.14
CA ALA A 86 -1.60 -13.60 -12.20
C ALA A 86 -0.73 -14.75 -11.64
N VAL A 87 0.13 -14.44 -10.67
CA VAL A 87 0.92 -15.43 -9.92
C VAL A 87 0.01 -16.31 -9.06
N GLU A 88 -0.91 -15.74 -8.29
CA GLU A 88 -1.85 -16.49 -7.45
C GLU A 88 -2.81 -17.38 -8.26
N ARG A 89 -3.13 -17.01 -9.51
CA ARG A 89 -4.02 -17.79 -10.41
C ARG A 89 -3.30 -18.86 -11.23
N LYS A 90 -1.99 -18.76 -11.45
CA LYS A 90 -1.20 -19.75 -12.21
C LYS A 90 -1.36 -21.20 -11.72
N PRO A 91 -1.40 -21.50 -10.41
CA PRO A 91 -1.65 -22.84 -9.90
C PRO A 91 -3.04 -23.37 -10.30
N LEU A 92 -4.08 -22.55 -10.16
CA LEU A 92 -5.48 -22.92 -10.43
C LEU A 92 -5.75 -23.24 -11.91
N LEU A 93 -5.03 -22.60 -12.83
CA LEU A 93 -5.15 -22.88 -14.26
C LEU A 93 -4.49 -24.20 -14.68
N ARG A 94 -3.43 -24.62 -13.98
CA ARG A 94 -2.75 -25.90 -14.25
C ARG A 94 -3.60 -27.10 -13.82
N GLU A 95 -4.36 -26.96 -12.74
CA GLU A 95 -5.25 -28.02 -12.24
C GLU A 95 -6.49 -28.22 -13.12
N ARG A 96 -7.04 -27.15 -13.69
CA ARG A 96 -8.21 -27.24 -14.60
C ARG A 96 -7.89 -27.83 -15.97
N LYS A 97 -6.63 -27.81 -16.41
CA LYS A 97 -6.18 -28.43 -17.68
C LYS A 97 -5.83 -29.91 -17.55
N ARG A 98 -5.87 -30.47 -16.34
CA ARG A 98 -5.60 -31.90 -16.06
C ARG A 98 -6.88 -32.74 -15.91
N LYS A 99 -8.05 -32.12 -15.97
CA LYS A 99 -9.37 -32.75 -16.13
C LYS A 99 -9.85 -32.54 -17.56
#